data_AF-A0A8X6HH36-F1
#
_entry.id   AF-A0A8X6HH36-F1
#
_cell.length_a   1.000
_cell.length_b   1.000
_cell.length_c   1.000
_cell.angle_alpha   90.00
_cell.angle_beta   90.00
_cell.angle_gamma   90.00
#
_symmetry.space_group_name_H-M   'P 1'
#
loop_
_entity.id
_entity.type
_entity.pdbx_description
1 polymer ?
#
loop_
_entity_poly.entity_id
_entity_poly.type
_entity_poly.pdbx_seq_one_letter_code
_entity_poly.pdbx_strand_id
1 'polypeptide(L)'
;MLKLKHPSCLLCVGASQCGKTTVIRHIIAQKAYDYEFKNIIWSYKAFQEWFIKEKGIKFVEGLPERFESDSLYIFDDSLHSLDEKVSQLFTIILDILRIILE
;
A
#
# COMPACT_ATOMS: atom_id res chain seq x y z
N MET A 1 7.06 8.31 -17.99
CA MET A 1 7.19 8.28 -16.51
C MET A 1 5.80 8.08 -15.94
N LEU A 2 5.58 7.08 -15.10
CA LEU A 2 4.28 6.83 -14.49
C LEU A 2 3.96 8.01 -13.55
N LYS A 3 2.79 8.63 -13.71
CA LYS A 3 2.38 9.81 -12.92
C LYS A 3 0.98 9.55 -12.37
N LEU A 4 0.93 9.08 -11.13
CA LEU A 4 -0.28 8.67 -10.44
C LEU A 4 -0.89 9.88 -9.73
N LYS A 5 -2.22 9.96 -9.73
CA LYS A 5 -2.97 11.06 -9.12
C LYS A 5 -3.32 10.75 -7.67
N HIS A 6 -3.27 11.77 -6.83
CA HIS A 6 -3.85 11.73 -5.49
C HIS A 6 -5.17 12.53 -5.43
N PRO A 7 -6.23 12.00 -4.80
CA PRO A 7 -6.34 10.64 -4.25
C PRO A 7 -6.59 9.58 -5.34
N SER A 8 -6.08 8.35 -5.14
CA SER A 8 -6.41 7.21 -6.00
C SER A 8 -6.25 5.88 -5.28
N CYS A 9 -6.76 4.80 -5.87
CA CYS A 9 -6.61 3.43 -5.41
C CYS A 9 -5.96 2.60 -6.53
N LEU A 10 -4.91 1.83 -6.23
CA LEU A 10 -4.21 0.96 -7.18
C LEU A 10 -4.34 -0.51 -6.75
N LEU A 11 -4.57 -1.37 -7.74
CA LEU A 11 -4.63 -2.82 -7.58
C LEU A 11 -3.50 -3.44 -8.42
N CYS A 12 -2.60 -4.21 -7.80
CA CYS A 12 -1.43 -4.82 -8.45
C CYS A 12 -1.48 -6.35 -8.35
N VAL A 13 -2.16 -6.98 -9.31
CA VAL A 13 -2.46 -8.43 -9.29
C VAL A 13 -1.48 -9.21 -10.16
N GLY A 14 -1.12 -10.42 -9.74
CA GLY A 14 -0.42 -11.39 -10.59
C GLY A 14 -0.02 -12.66 -9.84
N ALA A 15 0.54 -13.67 -10.50
CA ALA A 15 0.96 -14.87 -9.76
C ALA A 15 1.97 -14.55 -8.64
N SER A 16 2.11 -15.45 -7.67
CA SER A 16 3.19 -15.36 -6.68
C SER A 16 4.55 -15.22 -7.39
N GLN A 17 5.44 -14.41 -6.83
CA GLN A 17 6.78 -14.10 -7.37
C GLN A 17 6.81 -13.38 -8.74
N CYS A 18 5.69 -12.87 -9.27
CA CYS A 18 5.70 -12.11 -10.53
C CYS A 18 6.28 -10.68 -10.42
N GLY A 19 6.83 -10.29 -9.26
CA GLY A 19 7.50 -9.01 -9.07
C GLY A 19 6.62 -7.86 -8.55
N LYS A 20 5.40 -8.16 -8.09
CA LYS A 20 4.47 -7.21 -7.47
C LYS A 20 5.15 -6.27 -6.47
N THR A 21 5.69 -6.79 -5.38
CA THR A 21 6.39 -6.01 -4.34
C THR A 21 7.47 -5.11 -4.92
N THR A 22 8.21 -5.59 -5.92
CA THR A 22 9.25 -4.81 -6.61
C THR A 22 8.68 -3.63 -7.38
N VAL A 23 7.56 -3.80 -8.08
CA VAL A 23 6.87 -2.71 -8.79
C VAL A 23 6.43 -1.63 -7.80
N ILE A 24 5.88 -2.05 -6.67
CA ILE A 24 5.37 -1.12 -5.64
C ILE A 24 6.49 -0.31 -5.01
N ARG A 25 7.59 -0.96 -4.68
CA ARG A 25 8.79 -0.28 -4.18
C ARG A 25 9.34 0.72 -5.20
N HIS A 26 9.29 0.40 -6.49
CA HIS A 26 9.66 1.35 -7.55
C HIS A 26 8.72 2.56 -7.62
N ILE A 27 7.40 2.36 -7.49
CA ILE A 27 6.41 3.45 -7.45
C ILE A 27 6.73 4.43 -6.32
N ILE A 28 7.05 3.91 -5.13
CA ILE A 28 7.42 4.71 -3.95
C ILE A 28 8.75 5.44 -4.19
N ALA A 29 9.79 4.70 -4.58
CA ALA A 29 11.13 5.25 -4.76
C ALA A 29 11.19 6.33 -5.84
N GLN A 30 10.38 6.21 -6.90
CA GLN A 30 10.29 7.20 -7.97
C GLN A 30 9.40 8.40 -7.63
N LYS A 31 8.77 8.43 -6.44
CA LYS A 31 7.74 9.41 -6.08
C LYS A 31 6.71 9.56 -7.23
N ALA A 32 6.18 8.43 -7.70
CA ALA A 32 5.34 8.39 -8.90
C ALA A 32 4.00 9.14 -8.72
N TYR A 33 3.62 9.47 -7.48
CA TYR A 33 2.45 10.28 -7.16
C TYR A 33 2.72 11.76 -7.36
N ASP A 34 1.70 12.50 -7.79
CA ASP A 34 1.75 13.97 -7.83
C ASP A 34 1.53 14.62 -6.45
N TYR A 35 1.59 13.81 -5.39
CA TYR A 35 1.44 14.20 -3.99
C TYR A 35 2.55 13.56 -3.16
N GLU A 36 3.07 14.31 -2.18
CA GLU A 36 4.10 13.85 -1.26
C GLU A 36 3.47 13.42 0.07
N PHE A 37 3.39 12.11 0.28
CA PHE A 37 2.86 11.53 1.51
C PHE A 37 3.81 11.73 2.69
N LYS A 38 3.25 12.11 3.85
CA LYS A 38 4.00 12.19 5.11
C LYS A 38 4.31 10.82 5.67
N ASN A 39 3.38 9.89 5.51
CA ASN A 39 3.52 8.52 5.99
C ASN A 39 3.32 7.53 4.84
N ILE A 40 4.16 6.49 4.83
CA ILE A 40 3.96 5.31 4.00
C ILE A 40 3.84 4.13 4.95
N ILE A 41 2.66 3.50 4.98
CA ILE A 41 2.34 2.38 5.85
C ILE A 41 2.20 1.14 4.98
N TRP A 42 2.95 0.09 5.31
CA TRP A 42 2.87 -1.20 4.63
C TRP A 42 2.38 -2.26 5.59
N SER A 43 1.14 -2.66 5.41
CA SER A 43 0.50 -3.75 6.13
C SER A 43 0.88 -5.10 5.54
N TYR A 44 1.39 -6.00 6.39
CA TYR A 44 1.84 -7.33 5.99
C TYR A 44 1.26 -8.42 6.89
N LYS A 45 1.13 -9.63 6.36
CA LYS A 45 0.78 -10.82 7.15
C LYS A 45 2.01 -11.64 7.55
N ALA A 46 3.03 -11.68 6.70
CA ALA A 46 4.27 -12.41 6.95
C ALA A 46 5.46 -11.45 6.88
N PHE A 47 6.32 -11.52 7.90
CA PHE A 47 7.53 -10.72 7.96
C PHE A 47 8.49 -11.11 6.83
N GLN A 48 9.12 -10.11 6.21
CA GLN A 48 10.17 -10.31 5.20
C GLN A 48 11.42 -9.51 5.57
N GLU A 49 12.60 -10.11 5.43
CA GLU A 49 13.87 -9.51 5.91
C GLU A 49 14.18 -8.14 5.27
N TRP A 50 13.68 -7.87 4.06
CA TRP A 50 13.91 -6.60 3.39
C TRP A 50 13.22 -5.42 4.08
N PHE A 51 12.20 -5.68 4.90
CA PHE A 51 11.52 -4.65 5.69
C PHE A 51 12.51 -3.87 6.57
N ILE A 52 13.52 -4.56 7.13
CA ILE A 52 14.55 -3.97 8.00
C ILE A 52 15.42 -2.96 7.23
N LYS A 53 15.62 -3.22 5.93
CA LYS A 53 16.52 -2.44 5.08
C LYS A 53 15.82 -1.24 4.46
N GLU A 54 14.50 -1.25 4.38
CA GLU A 54 13.71 -0.22 3.73
C GLU A 54 13.41 0.91 4.71
N LYS A 55 13.85 2.13 4.36
CA LYS A 55 13.65 3.33 5.19
C LYS A 55 12.46 4.14 4.66
N GLY A 56 11.78 4.86 5.56
CA GLY A 56 10.66 5.71 5.18
C GLY A 56 9.34 4.96 4.95
N ILE A 57 9.32 3.64 5.19
CA ILE A 57 8.11 2.82 5.22
C ILE A 57 7.92 2.29 6.63
N LYS A 58 6.73 2.48 7.18
CA LYS A 58 6.30 1.89 8.45
C LYS A 58 5.63 0.55 8.15
N PHE A 59 6.32 -0.54 8.47
CA PHE A 59 5.78 -1.89 8.34
C PHE A 59 4.92 -2.23 9.57
N VAL A 60 3.68 -2.65 9.33
CA VAL A 60 2.71 -2.99 10.37
C VAL A 60 2.18 -4.40 10.09
N GLU A 61 2.21 -5.27 11.10
CA GLU A 61 1.58 -6.58 10.97
C GLU A 61 0.06 -6.45 11.05
N GLY A 62 -0.66 -7.02 10.08
CA GLY A 62 -2.10 -6.92 9.97
C GLY A 62 -2.60 -5.57 9.43
N LEU A 63 -3.91 -5.32 9.60
CA LEU A 63 -4.55 -4.08 9.18
C LEU A 63 -4.34 -2.96 10.21
N PRO A 64 -4.18 -1.70 9.78
CA PRO A 64 -4.09 -0.58 10.71
C PRO A 64 -5.43 -0.35 11.40
N GLU A 65 -5.40 -0.07 12.71
CA GLU A 65 -6.62 0.24 13.49
C GLU A 65 -7.22 1.60 13.13
N ARG A 66 -6.39 2.52 12.62
CA ARG A 66 -6.76 3.90 12.30
C ARG A 66 -6.06 4.37 11.02
N PHE A 67 -6.79 5.16 10.24
CA PHE A 67 -6.28 5.82 9.04
C PHE A 67 -5.92 7.27 9.35
N GLU A 68 -4.73 7.67 8.94
CA GLU A 68 -4.20 9.02 9.04
C GLU A 68 -4.33 9.73 7.69
N SER A 69 -4.51 11.05 7.71
CA SER A 69 -4.45 11.87 6.50
C SER A 69 -3.04 11.89 5.91
N ASP A 70 -2.89 12.38 4.68
CA ASP A 70 -1.59 12.56 4.01
C ASP A 70 -0.73 11.27 3.95
N SER A 71 -1.38 10.10 3.87
CA SER A 71 -0.74 8.80 4.05
C SER A 71 -1.02 7.84 2.89
N LEU A 72 0.00 7.07 2.52
CA LEU A 72 -0.07 5.96 1.57
C LEU A 72 -0.18 4.64 2.35
N TYR A 73 -1.20 3.83 2.05
CA TYR A 73 -1.43 2.53 2.69
C TYR A 73 -1.27 1.37 1.70
N ILE A 74 -0.35 0.46 1.96
CA ILE A 74 -0.08 -0.70 1.13
C ILE A 74 -0.59 -1.93 1.87
N PHE A 75 -1.42 -2.74 1.21
CA PHE A 75 -2.02 -3.94 1.80
C PHE A 75 -1.53 -5.16 1.04
N ASP A 76 -0.54 -5.83 1.63
CA ASP A 76 0.10 -7.01 1.05
C ASP A 76 -0.51 -8.30 1.63
N ASP A 77 -0.91 -9.22 0.77
CA ASP A 77 -1.36 -10.58 1.15
C ASP A 77 -2.50 -10.63 2.19
N SER A 78 -3.37 -9.61 2.20
CA SER A 78 -4.42 -9.45 3.23
C SER A 78 -5.84 -9.36 2.69
N LEU A 79 -6.04 -9.58 1.38
CA LEU A 79 -7.34 -9.45 0.70
C LEU A 79 -8.41 -10.42 1.20
N HIS A 80 -8.03 -11.66 1.53
CA HIS A 80 -8.95 -12.67 2.05
C HIS A 80 -9.38 -12.40 3.51
N SER A 81 -8.65 -11.54 4.23
CA SER A 81 -8.95 -11.12 5.59
C SER A 81 -9.72 -9.80 5.64
N LEU A 82 -10.16 -9.27 4.50
CA LEU A 82 -10.86 -7.99 4.40
C LEU A 82 -12.32 -8.15 4.83
N ASP A 83 -12.67 -7.54 5.95
CA ASP A 83 -14.03 -7.43 6.45
C ASP A 83 -14.80 -6.27 5.78
N GLU A 84 -16.05 -6.05 6.21
CA GLU A 84 -16.86 -4.91 5.77
C GLU A 84 -16.15 -3.56 5.92
N LYS A 85 -15.25 -3.38 6.90
CA LYS A 85 -14.55 -2.10 7.11
C LYS A 85 -13.59 -1.78 5.97
N VAL A 86 -12.99 -2.79 5.35
CA VAL A 86 -12.14 -2.56 4.17
C VAL A 86 -12.96 -2.47 2.89
N SER A 87 -14.14 -3.11 2.80
CA SER A 87 -15.09 -2.84 1.70
C SER A 87 -15.53 -1.37 1.66
N GLN A 88 -15.68 -0.73 2.83
CA GLN A 88 -15.97 0.71 2.97
C GLN A 88 -14.81 1.58 2.51
N LEU A 89 -13.57 1.11 2.72
CA LEU A 89 -12.40 1.77 2.15
C LEU A 89 -12.56 1.83 0.62
N PHE A 90 -13.05 0.80 -0.07
CA PHE A 90 -13.23 0.84 -1.54
C PHE A 90 -14.38 1.72 -2.04
N THR A 91 -15.29 2.17 -1.17
CA THR A 91 -16.55 2.81 -1.58
C THR A 91 -16.64 4.32 -1.31
N ILE A 92 -15.84 4.90 -0.41
CA ILE A 92 -15.93 6.35 -0.10
C ILE A 92 -14.55 6.99 0.04
N ILE A 93 -14.29 7.96 -0.86
CA ILE A 93 -13.59 9.25 -0.65
C ILE A 93 -12.67 9.26 0.58
N LEU A 94 -11.46 8.69 0.47
CA LEU A 94 -10.39 8.97 1.41
C LEU A 94 -9.08 9.01 0.63
N ASP A 95 -8.25 9.98 1.01
CA ASP A 95 -6.92 10.32 0.51
C ASP A 95 -5.88 9.23 0.77
N ILE A 96 -6.23 7.99 0.43
CA ILE A 96 -5.51 6.78 0.80
C ILE A 96 -5.22 6.02 -0.48
N LEU A 97 -3.97 6.13 -0.89
CA LEU A 97 -3.41 5.28 -1.91
C LEU A 97 -3.36 3.84 -1.42
N ARG A 98 -3.87 2.92 -2.23
CA ARG A 98 -3.84 1.47 -2.00
C ARG A 98 -3.02 0.78 -3.03
N ILE A 99 -2.32 -0.25 -2.60
CA ILE A 99 -1.59 -1.14 -3.46
C ILE A 99 -1.81 -2.53 -2.92
N ILE A 100 -2.41 -3.36 -3.75
CA ILE A 100 -2.83 -4.72 -3.41
C ILE A 100 -1.93 -5.68 -4.15
N LEU A 101 -1.41 -6.68 -3.44
CA LEU A 101 -0.69 -7.81 -4.04
C LEU A 101 -1.50 -9.09 -3.77
N GLU A 102 -2.04 -9.71 -4.83
CA GLU A 102 -2.43 -11.14 -4.90
C GLU A 102 -1.40 -11.84 -5.75
#